data_AF-A0A7D8ZLV5-F1
#
_entry.id   AF-A0A7D8ZLV5-F1
#
_cell.length_a   1.000
_cell.length_b   1.000
_cell.length_c   1.000
_cell.angle_alpha   90.00
_cell.angle_beta   90.00
_cell.angle_gamma   90.00
#
_symmetry.space_group_name_H-M   'P 1'
#
loop_
_entity.id
_entity.type
_entity.pdbx_description
1 polymer ?
#
loop_
_entity_poly.entity_id
_entity_poly.type
_entity_poly.pdbx_seq_one_letter_code
_entity_poly.pdbx_strand_id
1 'polypeptide(L)'
;MYHWMESFGRGFKRDDRSTWHVNTVPKFDKGGLYHRYGVGHEQFAWDIRTEPGVVDVFAKLWGTDELIVSYDSVNISLPLQHELNAQQAARWPHTDQSPTRRYKHCVQGIVNLHPNGPLDGGLMVLEGSMPLFEEYFATHEHVAPAEGWPTADWWLHKEEELQWFYDRGCQWKKVEAGPGDVILWDSRTIHYGVHAQGTEPRIATYVCYKPIRDITPEKLALKKECFKNYWGTSHDPVNFRVTNADQKGWELEDWERAEPRQPPVLDERQKKLAGLVPY
;
A
#
# COMPACT_ATOMS: atom_id res chain seq x y z
N MET A 1 0.72 -16.85 0.40
CA MET A 1 1.78 -15.84 0.16
C MET A 1 3.20 -16.42 0.24
N TYR A 2 3.59 -17.19 1.26
CA TYR A 2 4.94 -17.81 1.24
C TYR A 2 5.19 -18.72 0.05
N HIS A 3 4.21 -19.54 -0.34
CA HIS A 3 4.32 -20.33 -1.57
C HIS A 3 4.56 -19.48 -2.82
N TRP A 4 4.09 -18.23 -2.85
CA TRP A 4 4.37 -17.30 -3.94
C TRP A 4 5.84 -16.84 -3.93
N MET A 5 6.43 -16.58 -2.75
CA MET A 5 7.87 -16.27 -2.62
C MET A 5 8.76 -17.47 -3.01
N GLU A 6 8.44 -18.67 -2.49
CA GLU A 6 9.15 -19.92 -2.80
C GLU A 6 9.09 -20.24 -4.30
N SER A 7 8.00 -19.83 -4.95
CA SER A 7 7.70 -20.06 -6.37
C SER A 7 8.76 -19.55 -7.35
N PHE A 8 9.60 -18.60 -6.92
CA PHE A 8 10.66 -18.01 -7.72
C PHE A 8 11.95 -18.85 -7.73
N GLY A 9 12.04 -19.90 -6.92
CA GLY A 9 13.18 -20.83 -6.94
C GLY A 9 14.52 -20.19 -6.53
N ARG A 10 14.48 -19.07 -5.80
CA ARG A 10 15.67 -18.30 -5.39
C ARG A 10 16.34 -18.80 -4.10
N GLY A 11 15.86 -19.90 -3.54
CA GLY A 11 16.44 -20.54 -2.36
C GLY A 11 15.71 -20.24 -1.03
N PHE A 12 14.79 -19.27 -1.01
CA PHE A 12 13.93 -19.04 0.15
C PHE A 12 13.06 -20.27 0.47
N LYS A 13 13.07 -20.68 1.74
CA LYS A 13 12.18 -21.71 2.31
C LYS A 13 11.52 -21.16 3.56
N ARG A 14 10.19 -21.14 3.62
CA ARG A 14 9.46 -20.53 4.73
C ARG A 14 9.75 -21.20 6.08
N ASP A 15 9.98 -22.51 6.06
CA ASP A 15 10.17 -23.34 7.26
C ASP A 15 11.66 -23.42 7.69
N ASP A 16 12.55 -22.72 7.01
CA ASP A 16 13.99 -22.69 7.29
C ASP A 16 14.53 -21.25 7.26
N ARG A 17 14.58 -20.62 8.45
CA ARG A 17 15.08 -19.25 8.64
C ARG A 17 16.53 -19.06 8.19
N SER A 18 17.34 -20.12 8.10
CA SER A 18 18.72 -20.02 7.60
C SER A 18 18.79 -19.70 6.09
N THR A 19 17.67 -19.81 5.38
CA THR A 19 17.56 -19.45 3.95
C THR A 19 17.03 -18.04 3.72
N TRP A 20 16.65 -17.32 4.76
CA TRP A 20 16.01 -16.01 4.65
C TRP A 20 17.08 -14.94 4.46
N HIS A 21 17.23 -14.47 3.23
CA HIS A 21 18.18 -13.43 2.85
C HIS A 21 17.59 -12.57 1.74
N VAL A 22 18.07 -11.32 1.61
CA VAL A 22 17.61 -10.39 0.56
C VAL A 22 17.83 -10.96 -0.83
N ASN A 23 18.90 -11.76 -1.04
CA ASN A 23 19.22 -12.37 -2.33
C ASN A 23 18.46 -13.67 -2.62
N THR A 24 17.79 -14.27 -1.63
CA THR A 24 17.02 -15.52 -1.80
C THR A 24 15.54 -15.28 -2.05
N VAL A 25 15.09 -14.02 -2.03
CA VAL A 25 13.70 -13.61 -2.29
C VAL A 25 13.58 -12.81 -3.59
N PRO A 26 12.37 -12.62 -4.15
CA PRO A 26 12.16 -11.75 -5.32
C PRO A 26 12.51 -10.30 -4.97
N LYS A 27 12.77 -9.45 -5.97
CA LYS A 27 13.06 -8.03 -5.73
C LYS A 27 11.85 -7.37 -5.06
N PHE A 28 12.14 -6.55 -4.06
CA PHE A 28 11.15 -5.78 -3.32
C PHE A 28 11.66 -4.36 -3.08
N ASP A 29 10.71 -3.47 -2.83
CA ASP A 29 10.99 -2.13 -2.38
C ASP A 29 10.99 -2.07 -0.84
N LYS A 30 11.83 -1.19 -0.30
CA LYS A 30 11.93 -0.92 1.15
C LYS A 30 12.18 -2.19 1.97
N GLY A 31 11.24 -2.61 2.81
CA GLY A 31 11.39 -3.72 3.75
C GLY A 31 10.74 -5.03 3.34
N GLY A 32 10.16 -5.11 2.13
CA GLY A 32 9.39 -6.28 1.68
C GLY A 32 8.11 -5.90 0.94
N LEU A 33 8.07 -4.71 0.33
CA LEU A 33 6.93 -4.25 -0.45
C LEU A 33 7.06 -4.77 -1.88
N TYR A 34 6.12 -5.61 -2.30
CA TYR A 34 6.12 -6.23 -3.61
C TYR A 34 5.06 -5.57 -4.48
N HIS A 35 5.51 -4.78 -5.46
CA HIS A 35 4.66 -4.18 -6.50
C HIS A 35 4.81 -4.91 -7.86
N ARG A 36 5.88 -5.69 -8.01
CA ARG A 36 6.29 -6.39 -9.25
C ARG A 36 5.56 -7.71 -9.44
N TYR A 37 5.87 -8.41 -10.54
CA TYR A 37 5.46 -9.79 -10.78
C TYR A 37 3.96 -10.04 -10.90
N GLY A 38 3.19 -9.00 -11.26
CA GLY A 38 1.73 -9.06 -11.26
C GLY A 38 1.14 -9.43 -9.88
N VAL A 39 1.87 -9.22 -8.78
CA VAL A 39 1.48 -9.74 -7.46
C VAL A 39 0.14 -9.21 -6.97
N GLY A 40 -0.17 -7.95 -7.33
CA GLY A 40 -1.48 -7.35 -7.09
C GLY A 40 -2.61 -8.04 -7.85
N HIS A 41 -2.33 -8.92 -8.80
CA HIS A 41 -3.33 -9.67 -9.59
C HIS A 41 -3.25 -11.18 -9.38
N GLU A 42 -2.44 -11.67 -8.43
CA GLU A 42 -2.47 -13.08 -8.06
C GLU A 42 -3.83 -13.45 -7.43
N GLN A 43 -4.27 -14.71 -7.59
CA GLN A 43 -5.58 -15.16 -7.10
C GLN A 43 -5.80 -14.81 -5.62
N PHE A 44 -4.80 -15.06 -4.76
CA PHE A 44 -4.91 -14.77 -3.33
C PHE A 44 -5.16 -13.27 -3.04
N ALA A 45 -4.65 -12.36 -3.87
CA ALA A 45 -4.89 -10.93 -3.71
C ALA A 45 -6.33 -10.57 -4.06
N TRP A 46 -6.89 -11.23 -5.07
CA TRP A 46 -8.31 -11.09 -5.44
C TRP A 46 -9.25 -11.71 -4.42
N ASP A 47 -8.92 -12.88 -3.89
CA ASP A 47 -9.70 -13.55 -2.85
C ASP A 47 -9.80 -12.65 -1.61
N ILE A 48 -8.67 -12.08 -1.15
CA ILE A 48 -8.63 -11.14 -0.03
C ILE A 48 -9.46 -9.89 -0.30
N ARG A 49 -9.38 -9.31 -1.51
CA ARG A 49 -10.15 -8.11 -1.86
C ARG A 49 -11.65 -8.32 -1.90
N THR A 50 -12.12 -9.57 -1.88
CA THR A 50 -13.54 -9.90 -1.94
C THR A 50 -14.06 -10.63 -0.72
N GLU A 51 -13.20 -10.82 0.27
CA GLU A 51 -13.61 -11.28 1.59
C GLU A 51 -14.70 -10.33 2.13
N PRO A 52 -15.90 -10.83 2.47
CA PRO A 52 -17.01 -9.99 2.92
C PRO A 52 -16.62 -9.05 4.07
N GLY A 53 -15.89 -9.54 5.07
CA GLY A 53 -15.44 -8.72 6.19
C GLY A 53 -14.54 -7.54 5.78
N VAL A 54 -13.77 -7.68 4.69
CA VAL A 54 -12.96 -6.59 4.15
C VAL A 54 -13.85 -5.59 3.41
N VAL A 55 -14.71 -6.05 2.50
CA VAL A 55 -15.56 -5.17 1.70
C VAL A 55 -16.56 -4.39 2.57
N ASP A 56 -17.16 -5.05 3.55
CA ASP A 56 -18.21 -4.48 4.41
C ASP A 56 -17.68 -3.31 5.26
N VAL A 57 -16.40 -3.37 5.67
CA VAL A 57 -15.73 -2.27 6.38
C VAL A 57 -15.71 -1.00 5.53
N PHE A 58 -15.40 -1.11 4.24
CA PHE A 58 -15.41 0.03 3.33
C PHE A 58 -16.81 0.43 2.88
N ALA A 59 -17.72 -0.53 2.70
CA ALA A 59 -19.11 -0.24 2.37
C ALA A 59 -19.77 0.60 3.47
N LYS A 60 -19.52 0.25 4.74
CA LYS A 60 -19.92 1.04 5.90
C LYS A 60 -19.27 2.42 5.93
N LEU A 61 -17.97 2.51 5.63
CA LEU A 61 -17.24 3.77 5.62
C LEU A 61 -17.82 4.78 4.61
N TRP A 62 -18.22 4.28 3.44
CA TRP A 62 -18.69 5.10 2.33
C TRP A 62 -20.22 5.18 2.19
N GLY A 63 -20.96 4.35 2.93
CA GLY A 63 -22.42 4.29 2.90
C GLY A 63 -22.98 3.70 1.60
N THR A 64 -22.24 2.82 0.92
CA THR A 64 -22.68 2.16 -0.31
C THR A 64 -21.94 0.84 -0.53
N ASP A 65 -22.62 -0.16 -1.10
CA ASP A 65 -22.02 -1.42 -1.53
C ASP A 65 -21.41 -1.33 -2.94
N GLU A 66 -21.68 -0.24 -3.68
CA GLU A 66 -21.16 0.00 -5.02
C GLU A 66 -19.75 0.58 -4.96
N LEU A 67 -18.76 -0.30 -4.81
CA LEU A 67 -17.36 0.08 -4.57
C LEU A 67 -16.43 -0.20 -5.76
N ILE A 68 -15.27 0.42 -5.77
CA ILE A 68 -14.19 0.08 -6.69
C ILE A 68 -12.89 -0.01 -5.89
N VAL A 69 -12.09 -1.06 -6.14
CA VAL A 69 -10.90 -1.40 -5.34
C VAL A 69 -9.60 -1.04 -6.05
N SER A 70 -8.55 -0.66 -5.33
CA SER A 70 -7.20 -0.48 -5.88
C SER A 70 -6.52 -1.81 -6.26
N TYR A 71 -5.63 -1.77 -7.25
CA TYR A 71 -4.75 -2.90 -7.60
C TYR A 71 -3.39 -2.74 -6.92
N ASP A 72 -3.44 -2.46 -5.62
CA ASP A 72 -2.24 -2.23 -4.83
C ASP A 72 -1.48 -3.55 -4.58
N SER A 73 -0.36 -3.38 -3.91
CA SER A 73 0.69 -4.33 -3.63
C SER A 73 0.43 -5.23 -2.42
N VAL A 74 1.42 -6.07 -2.16
CA VAL A 74 1.48 -6.89 -0.96
C VAL A 74 2.76 -6.61 -0.19
N ASN A 75 2.73 -6.84 1.12
CA ASN A 75 3.88 -6.73 1.98
C ASN A 75 4.23 -8.10 2.54
N ILE A 76 5.47 -8.55 2.29
CA ILE A 76 6.07 -9.67 3.00
C ILE A 76 7.43 -9.21 3.52
N SER A 77 7.43 -8.55 4.66
CA SER A 77 8.68 -8.09 5.29
C SER A 77 9.24 -9.19 6.18
N LEU A 78 10.35 -9.77 5.77
CA LEU A 78 11.15 -10.67 6.60
C LEU A 78 12.02 -9.83 7.57
N PRO A 79 12.42 -10.38 8.73
CA PRO A 79 13.28 -9.70 9.71
C PRO A 79 14.75 -9.59 9.23
N LEU A 80 14.96 -8.95 8.07
CA LEU A 80 16.26 -8.84 7.38
C LEU A 80 16.85 -7.43 7.47
N GLN A 81 16.48 -6.65 8.49
CA GLN A 81 16.89 -5.25 8.64
C GLN A 81 18.41 -5.05 8.52
N HIS A 82 19.21 -6.03 8.96
CA HIS A 82 20.67 -5.97 8.95
C HIS A 82 21.29 -6.13 7.56
N GLU A 83 20.53 -6.65 6.58
CA GLU A 83 20.96 -6.79 5.19
C GLU A 83 20.46 -5.64 4.30
N LEU A 84 19.58 -4.77 4.83
CA LEU A 84 19.04 -3.65 4.08
C LEU A 84 20.07 -2.52 3.96
N ASN A 85 20.16 -1.92 2.78
CA ASN A 85 20.95 -0.71 2.61
C ASN A 85 20.29 0.50 3.30
N ALA A 86 21.04 1.60 3.44
CA ALA A 86 20.56 2.80 4.12
C ALA A 86 19.24 3.36 3.57
N GLN A 87 19.04 3.30 2.24
CA GLN A 87 17.82 3.79 1.59
C GLN A 87 16.60 2.89 1.85
N GLN A 88 16.82 1.58 1.94
CA GLN A 88 15.81 0.59 2.29
C GLN A 88 15.45 0.67 3.79
N ALA A 89 16.43 0.94 4.64
CA ALA A 89 16.27 1.08 6.09
C ALA A 89 15.67 2.44 6.52
N ALA A 90 15.78 3.47 5.69
CA ALA A 90 15.37 4.83 6.05
C ALA A 90 13.88 4.97 6.35
N ARG A 91 13.57 5.76 7.39
CA ARG A 91 12.21 6.25 7.65
C ARG A 91 11.77 7.16 6.51
N TRP A 92 10.48 7.17 6.27
CA TRP A 92 9.87 7.82 5.12
C TRP A 92 8.47 8.35 5.51
N PRO A 93 8.39 9.23 6.51
CA PRO A 93 7.12 9.74 7.02
C PRO A 93 6.44 10.58 5.95
N HIS A 94 5.30 10.11 5.46
CA HIS A 94 4.60 10.73 4.35
C HIS A 94 3.11 10.79 4.59
N THR A 95 2.45 11.62 3.80
CA THR A 95 1.02 11.53 3.53
C THR A 95 0.81 11.10 2.09
N ASP A 96 -0.31 10.44 1.88
CA ASP A 96 -0.72 9.85 0.61
C ASP A 96 -1.93 10.60 0.03
N GLN A 97 -2.17 11.81 0.53
CA GLN A 97 -3.14 12.73 -0.04
C GLN A 97 -2.39 13.96 -0.52
N SER A 98 -2.66 14.37 -1.75
CA SER A 98 -2.11 15.61 -2.29
C SER A 98 -2.27 16.77 -1.30
N PRO A 99 -1.22 17.56 -1.07
CA PRO A 99 -1.30 18.81 -0.34
C PRO A 99 -2.11 19.89 -1.04
N THR A 100 -2.95 19.61 -2.03
CA THR A 100 -3.95 20.56 -2.54
C THR A 100 -5.38 20.13 -2.21
N ARG A 101 -5.57 18.92 -1.67
CA ARG A 101 -6.88 18.40 -1.26
C ARG A 101 -6.98 18.40 0.27
N ARG A 102 -7.82 19.29 0.82
CA ARG A 102 -7.95 19.50 2.28
C ARG A 102 -9.11 18.78 2.96
N TYR A 103 -9.89 18.02 2.22
CA TYR A 103 -11.03 17.25 2.73
C TYR A 103 -10.70 15.75 2.84
N LYS A 104 -11.58 14.96 3.45
CA LYS A 104 -11.47 13.48 3.44
C LYS A 104 -11.66 12.96 2.02
N HIS A 105 -10.57 12.63 1.34
CA HIS A 105 -10.62 12.12 -0.04
C HIS A 105 -10.39 10.60 -0.12
N CYS A 106 -9.48 10.07 0.71
CA CYS A 106 -9.10 8.67 0.67
C CYS A 106 -8.84 8.13 2.09
N VAL A 107 -9.29 6.90 2.34
CA VAL A 107 -9.00 6.14 3.56
C VAL A 107 -8.39 4.83 3.09
N GLN A 108 -7.12 4.63 3.43
CA GLN A 108 -6.37 3.45 3.05
C GLN A 108 -6.68 2.29 3.97
N GLY A 109 -6.35 1.09 3.51
CA GLY A 109 -6.48 -0.12 4.31
C GLY A 109 -5.34 -1.11 4.13
N ILE A 110 -5.11 -1.87 5.19
CA ILE A 110 -4.26 -3.04 5.21
C ILE A 110 -5.08 -4.20 5.75
N VAL A 111 -5.12 -5.31 5.04
CA VAL A 111 -5.52 -6.61 5.61
C VAL A 111 -4.27 -7.24 6.19
N ASN A 112 -4.25 -7.42 7.51
CA ASN A 112 -3.14 -8.03 8.22
C ASN A 112 -3.31 -9.56 8.23
N LEU A 113 -2.26 -10.31 7.86
CA LEU A 113 -2.36 -11.76 7.62
C LEU A 113 -1.48 -12.59 8.56
N HIS A 114 -0.76 -11.93 9.47
CA HIS A 114 0.16 -12.55 10.42
C HIS A 114 0.12 -11.78 11.74
N PRO A 115 0.41 -12.38 12.91
CA PRO A 115 0.56 -11.61 14.15
C PRO A 115 1.45 -10.38 13.94
N ASN A 116 0.98 -9.22 14.44
CA ASN A 116 1.69 -7.96 14.29
C ASN A 116 1.67 -7.15 15.60
N GLY A 117 2.68 -7.39 16.43
CA GLY A 117 2.86 -6.73 17.71
C GLY A 117 3.66 -5.42 17.65
N PRO A 118 4.09 -4.92 18.82
CA PRO A 118 4.74 -3.61 18.96
C PRO A 118 6.17 -3.57 18.43
N LEU A 119 6.86 -4.72 18.35
CA LEU A 119 8.24 -4.84 17.85
C LEU A 119 8.33 -5.37 16.41
N ASP A 120 7.20 -5.70 15.80
CA ASP A 120 7.17 -6.25 14.45
C ASP A 120 7.18 -5.15 13.40
N GLY A 121 7.55 -5.49 12.17
CA GLY A 121 7.42 -4.54 11.05
C GLY A 121 5.96 -4.20 10.83
N GLY A 122 5.62 -2.99 10.42
CA GLY A 122 4.20 -2.62 10.37
C GLY A 122 3.93 -1.19 9.95
N LEU A 123 2.70 -0.74 10.23
CA LEU A 123 2.31 0.64 10.02
C LEU A 123 2.66 1.47 11.27
N MET A 124 3.43 2.53 11.07
CA MET A 124 3.57 3.62 12.03
C MET A 124 2.68 4.76 11.59
N VAL A 125 1.88 5.30 12.51
CA VAL A 125 1.10 6.53 12.29
C VAL A 125 1.55 7.58 13.28
N LEU A 126 1.61 8.84 12.83
CA LEU A 126 1.79 9.97 13.71
C LEU A 126 0.41 10.37 14.23
N GLU A 127 0.02 9.79 15.35
CA GLU A 127 -1.28 10.02 16.00
C GLU A 127 -1.47 11.52 16.26
N GLY A 128 -2.63 12.05 15.91
CA GLY A 128 -2.93 13.49 15.99
C GLY A 128 -2.57 14.31 14.75
N SER A 129 -1.83 13.76 13.77
CA SER A 129 -1.43 14.52 12.58
C SER A 129 -2.57 14.83 11.60
N MET A 130 -3.53 13.91 11.43
CA MET A 130 -4.65 14.06 10.49
C MET A 130 -5.44 15.38 10.66
N PRO A 131 -5.93 15.77 11.85
CA PRO A 131 -6.67 17.03 12.02
C PRO A 131 -5.81 18.28 11.75
N LEU A 132 -4.48 18.15 11.79
CA LEU A 132 -3.55 19.27 11.54
C LEU A 132 -3.13 19.40 10.07
N PHE A 133 -3.50 18.44 9.21
CA PHE A 133 -3.08 18.42 7.81
C PHE A 133 -3.41 19.73 7.07
N GLU A 134 -4.63 20.24 7.25
CA GLU A 134 -5.05 21.47 6.58
C GLU A 134 -4.33 22.70 7.11
N GLU A 135 -4.26 22.86 8.44
CA GLU A 135 -3.52 23.95 9.09
C GLU A 135 -2.07 23.96 8.62
N TYR A 136 -1.40 22.81 8.66
CA TYR A 136 0.01 22.68 8.30
C TYR A 136 0.27 23.27 6.91
N PHE A 137 -0.41 22.76 5.88
CA PHE A 137 -0.11 23.22 4.53
C PHE A 137 -0.67 24.62 4.22
N ALA A 138 -1.62 25.14 5.00
CA ALA A 138 -2.08 26.52 4.89
C ALA A 138 -1.08 27.52 5.51
N THR A 139 -0.36 27.14 6.57
CA THR A 139 0.58 28.03 7.26
C THR A 139 2.04 27.86 6.81
N HIS A 140 2.35 26.84 5.99
CA HIS A 140 3.71 26.54 5.54
C HIS A 140 3.90 26.74 4.03
N GLU A 141 3.19 27.67 3.40
CA GLU A 141 3.40 27.99 1.97
C GLU A 141 4.87 28.35 1.66
N HIS A 142 5.61 28.86 2.64
CA HIS A 142 7.04 29.15 2.52
C HIS A 142 7.94 27.92 2.31
N VAL A 143 7.47 26.70 2.63
CA VAL A 143 8.19 25.44 2.36
C VAL A 143 7.68 24.73 1.11
N ALA A 144 6.69 25.28 0.41
CA ALA A 144 6.20 24.72 -0.83
C ALA A 144 7.32 24.71 -1.91
N PRO A 145 7.35 23.70 -2.80
CA PRO A 145 8.20 23.74 -3.99
C PRO A 145 7.96 24.99 -4.83
N ALA A 146 8.91 25.33 -5.72
CA ALA A 146 8.78 26.50 -6.60
C ALA A 146 7.56 26.40 -7.52
N GLU A 147 7.17 25.18 -7.87
CA GLU A 147 6.02 24.82 -8.69
C GLU A 147 4.71 24.77 -7.89
N GLY A 148 4.77 25.05 -6.58
CA GLY A 148 3.68 24.94 -5.64
C GLY A 148 3.50 23.53 -5.07
N TRP A 149 2.46 23.37 -4.26
CA TRP A 149 2.11 22.09 -3.66
C TRP A 149 1.76 21.03 -4.72
N PRO A 150 2.25 19.77 -4.59
CA PRO A 150 1.98 18.76 -5.59
C PRO A 150 0.51 18.35 -5.61
N THR A 151 -0.04 18.19 -6.80
CA THR A 151 -1.42 17.69 -7.03
C THR A 151 -1.51 16.17 -6.96
N ALA A 152 -0.36 15.47 -7.00
CA ALA A 152 -0.27 14.03 -6.86
C ALA A 152 -0.34 13.59 -5.39
N ASP A 153 -0.81 12.36 -5.18
CA ASP A 153 -0.92 11.72 -3.87
C ASP A 153 0.43 11.26 -3.34
N TRP A 154 1.17 12.22 -2.79
CA TRP A 154 2.42 12.03 -2.07
C TRP A 154 2.93 13.36 -1.47
N TRP A 155 3.26 13.36 -0.17
CA TRP A 155 4.15 14.35 0.43
C TRP A 155 5.03 13.72 1.49
N LEU A 156 6.35 13.80 1.31
CA LEU A 156 7.34 13.31 2.27
C LEU A 156 7.68 14.43 3.25
N HIS A 157 7.43 14.21 4.54
CA HIS A 157 7.78 15.16 5.58
C HIS A 157 9.25 15.04 5.99
N LYS A 158 9.94 16.17 6.07
CA LYS A 158 11.30 16.25 6.64
C LYS A 158 11.24 16.30 8.17
N GLU A 159 12.33 15.97 8.85
CA GLU A 159 12.38 16.01 10.32
C GLU A 159 12.06 17.40 10.89
N GLU A 160 12.49 18.47 10.23
CA GLU A 160 12.14 19.85 10.60
C GLU A 160 10.63 20.12 10.54
N GLU A 161 9.95 19.55 9.54
CA GLU A 161 8.49 19.66 9.38
C GLU A 161 7.76 18.86 10.45
N LEU A 162 8.26 17.67 10.81
CA LEU A 162 7.68 16.82 11.83
C LEU A 162 7.73 17.47 13.22
N GLN A 163 8.72 18.32 13.50
CA GLN A 163 8.81 19.05 14.75
C GLN A 163 7.55 19.89 15.02
N TRP A 164 7.00 20.53 13.99
CA TRP A 164 5.76 21.31 14.12
C TRP A 164 4.56 20.46 14.59
N PHE A 165 4.50 19.20 14.16
CA PHE A 165 3.48 18.24 14.61
C PHE A 165 3.76 17.75 16.03
N TYR A 166 5.02 17.49 16.38
CA TYR A 166 5.41 17.09 17.73
C TYR A 166 5.11 18.19 18.76
N ASP A 167 5.37 19.46 18.43
CA ASP A 167 5.07 20.63 19.26
C ASP A 167 3.56 20.80 19.52
N ARG A 168 2.72 20.16 18.68
CA ARG A 168 1.25 20.09 18.82
C ARG A 168 0.77 18.79 19.45
N GLY A 169 1.68 18.02 20.03
CA GLY A 169 1.36 16.80 20.78
C GLY A 169 1.20 15.55 19.91
N CYS A 170 1.55 15.59 18.62
CA CYS A 170 1.50 14.38 17.81
C CYS A 170 2.57 13.37 18.23
N GLN A 171 2.23 12.09 18.25
CA GLN A 171 3.14 11.02 18.68
C GLN A 171 3.12 9.83 17.74
N TRP A 172 4.30 9.25 17.51
CA TRP A 172 4.42 8.04 16.71
C TRP A 172 3.81 6.85 17.44
N LYS A 173 2.86 6.18 16.79
CA LYS A 173 2.19 4.99 17.30
C LYS A 173 2.39 3.84 16.32
N LYS A 174 2.88 2.71 16.85
CA LYS A 174 2.89 1.44 16.13
C LYS A 174 1.48 0.87 16.16
N VAL A 175 0.91 0.62 14.99
CA VAL A 175 -0.37 -0.08 14.90
C VAL A 175 -0.12 -1.57 15.07
N GLU A 176 -0.80 -2.16 16.05
CA GLU A 176 -0.81 -3.60 16.32
C GLU A 176 -2.07 -4.22 15.71
N ALA A 177 -1.96 -5.46 15.23
CA ALA A 177 -3.06 -6.17 14.59
C ALA A 177 -2.88 -7.69 14.69
N GLY A 178 -4.00 -8.40 14.79
CA GLY A 178 -4.07 -9.85 14.63
C GLY A 178 -4.28 -10.27 13.17
N PRO A 179 -4.05 -11.55 12.83
CA PRO A 179 -4.43 -12.09 11.52
C PRO A 179 -5.93 -11.90 11.26
N GLY A 180 -6.27 -11.37 10.09
CA GLY A 180 -7.65 -11.07 9.67
C GLY A 180 -8.11 -9.65 9.96
N ASP A 181 -7.39 -8.88 10.79
CA ASP A 181 -7.75 -7.50 11.08
C ASP A 181 -7.57 -6.60 9.86
N VAL A 182 -8.51 -5.67 9.69
CA VAL A 182 -8.44 -4.59 8.70
C VAL A 182 -8.05 -3.29 9.41
N ILE A 183 -6.84 -2.82 9.13
CA ILE A 183 -6.35 -1.53 9.62
C ILE A 183 -6.78 -0.46 8.63
N LEU A 184 -7.40 0.63 9.11
CA LEU A 184 -7.77 1.79 8.30
C LEU A 184 -7.11 3.07 8.80
N TRP A 185 -6.74 3.96 7.88
CA TRP A 185 -6.31 5.33 8.22
C TRP A 185 -6.64 6.31 7.09
N ASP A 186 -6.93 7.56 7.46
CA ASP A 186 -7.13 8.65 6.50
C ASP A 186 -5.80 8.99 5.82
N SER A 187 -5.79 9.17 4.48
CA SER A 187 -4.56 9.44 3.71
C SER A 187 -3.84 10.75 4.10
N ARG A 188 -4.51 11.64 4.85
CA ARG A 188 -3.91 12.84 5.47
C ARG A 188 -3.09 12.55 6.73
N THR A 189 -3.19 11.34 7.28
CA THR A 189 -2.41 10.92 8.46
C THR A 189 -0.96 10.70 8.04
N ILE A 190 -0.02 11.35 8.72
CA ILE A 190 1.41 11.11 8.47
C ILE A 190 1.74 9.69 8.93
N HIS A 191 2.32 8.88 8.05
CA HIS A 191 2.58 7.48 8.32
C HIS A 191 3.81 6.97 7.57
N TYR A 192 4.30 5.79 7.94
CA TYR A 192 5.30 5.04 7.17
C TYR A 192 5.31 3.55 7.55
N GLY A 193 5.94 2.73 6.71
CA GLY A 193 6.24 1.34 7.04
C GLY A 193 7.50 1.22 7.88
N VAL A 194 7.39 0.66 9.09
CA VAL A 194 8.54 0.36 9.97
C VAL A 194 9.02 -1.08 9.78
N HIS A 195 10.32 -1.29 9.93
CA HIS A 195 10.96 -2.61 9.92
C HIS A 195 10.78 -3.32 11.26
N ALA A 196 10.82 -4.65 11.25
CA ALA A 196 10.80 -5.43 12.49
C ALA A 196 12.06 -5.18 13.31
N GLN A 197 11.87 -5.01 14.62
CA GLN A 197 12.94 -5.09 15.62
C GLN A 197 13.04 -6.52 16.17
N GLY A 198 11.94 -7.29 16.10
CA GLY A 198 11.88 -8.70 16.46
C GLY A 198 12.20 -9.66 15.31
N THR A 199 11.86 -10.93 15.51
CA THR A 199 12.07 -12.02 14.56
C THR A 199 10.85 -12.34 13.71
N GLU A 200 9.71 -11.71 13.96
CA GLU A 200 8.48 -12.06 13.27
C GLU A 200 8.36 -11.34 11.92
N PRO A 201 7.94 -12.07 10.89
CA PRO A 201 7.66 -11.47 9.59
C PRO A 201 6.37 -10.66 9.64
N ARG A 202 6.27 -9.65 8.77
CA ARG A 202 5.02 -8.97 8.47
C ARG A 202 4.46 -9.53 7.18
N ILE A 203 3.21 -9.97 7.19
CA ILE A 203 2.49 -10.40 5.99
C ILE A 203 1.18 -9.61 5.91
N ALA A 204 0.99 -8.89 4.82
CA ALA A 204 -0.17 -8.02 4.65
C ALA A 204 -0.48 -7.77 3.17
N THR A 205 -1.73 -7.41 2.88
CA THR A 205 -2.14 -6.90 1.56
C THR A 205 -2.74 -5.51 1.71
N TYR A 206 -2.38 -4.60 0.81
CA TYR A 206 -2.95 -3.26 0.79
C TYR A 206 -4.26 -3.28 0.02
N VAL A 207 -5.30 -2.72 0.62
CA VAL A 207 -6.63 -2.65 0.05
C VAL A 207 -7.20 -1.26 0.30
N CYS A 208 -7.81 -0.68 -0.72
CA CYS A 208 -8.52 0.58 -0.60
C CYS A 208 -9.70 0.54 -1.53
N TYR A 209 -10.84 1.04 -1.05
CA TYR A 209 -12.08 1.06 -1.80
C TYR A 209 -12.68 2.45 -1.73
N LYS A 210 -13.37 2.83 -2.80
CA LYS A 210 -14.16 4.07 -2.88
C LYS A 210 -15.46 3.81 -3.65
N PRO A 211 -16.50 4.64 -3.52
CA PRO A 211 -17.68 4.54 -4.36
C PRO A 211 -17.33 4.53 -5.84
N ILE A 212 -17.90 3.60 -6.61
CA ILE A 212 -17.63 3.54 -8.06
C ILE A 212 -18.09 4.81 -8.77
N ARG A 213 -19.13 5.49 -8.28
CA ARG A 213 -19.62 6.76 -8.84
C ARG A 213 -18.58 7.90 -8.85
N ASP A 214 -17.51 7.77 -8.06
CA ASP A 214 -16.48 8.80 -7.93
C ASP A 214 -15.36 8.64 -8.99
N ILE A 215 -15.34 7.55 -9.77
CA ILE A 215 -14.35 7.35 -10.85
C ILE A 215 -14.82 8.02 -12.14
N THR A 216 -13.91 8.70 -12.84
CA THR A 216 -14.21 9.25 -14.17
C THR A 216 -14.19 8.14 -15.24
N PRO A 217 -14.89 8.31 -16.38
CA PRO A 217 -14.84 7.34 -17.48
C PRO A 217 -13.42 7.05 -17.98
N GLU A 218 -12.55 8.07 -18.02
CA GLU A 218 -11.16 7.95 -18.46
C GLU A 218 -10.34 7.10 -17.48
N LYS A 219 -10.50 7.35 -16.17
CA LYS A 219 -9.84 6.54 -15.13
C LYS A 219 -10.36 5.12 -15.10
N LEU A 220 -11.66 4.89 -15.35
CA LEU A 220 -12.22 3.55 -15.46
C LEU A 220 -11.66 2.79 -16.67
N ALA A 221 -11.53 3.45 -17.82
CA ALA A 221 -10.91 2.86 -19.01
C ALA A 221 -9.45 2.48 -18.75
N LEU A 222 -8.67 3.39 -18.13
CA LEU A 222 -7.29 3.11 -17.72
C LEU A 222 -7.21 1.96 -16.71
N LYS A 223 -8.19 1.83 -15.80
CA LYS A 223 -8.25 0.73 -14.83
C LYS A 223 -8.47 -0.61 -15.51
N LYS A 224 -9.33 -0.67 -16.53
CA LYS A 224 -9.54 -1.87 -17.36
C LYS A 224 -8.26 -2.25 -18.11
N GLU A 225 -7.52 -1.26 -18.60
CA GLU A 225 -6.21 -1.48 -19.21
C GLU A 225 -5.19 -2.02 -18.20
N CYS A 226 -5.14 -1.47 -16.99
CA CYS A 226 -4.28 -1.98 -15.93
C CYS A 226 -4.60 -3.45 -15.60
N PHE A 227 -5.88 -3.82 -15.55
CA PHE A 227 -6.28 -5.21 -15.33
C PHE A 227 -5.84 -6.11 -16.49
N LYS A 228 -6.09 -5.70 -17.74
CA LYS A 228 -5.73 -6.46 -18.95
C LYS A 228 -4.22 -6.76 -19.01
N ASN A 229 -3.38 -5.84 -18.57
CA ASN A 229 -1.93 -5.94 -18.62
C ASN A 229 -1.29 -6.33 -17.26
N TYR A 230 -2.10 -6.70 -16.26
CA TYR A 230 -1.65 -7.00 -14.89
C TYR A 230 -0.82 -5.90 -14.21
N TRP A 231 -1.03 -4.65 -14.59
CA TRP A 231 -0.40 -3.50 -13.94
C TRP A 231 -1.05 -3.21 -12.59
N GLY A 232 -0.22 -2.87 -11.61
CA GLY A 232 -0.70 -2.38 -10.33
C GLY A 232 -1.19 -0.94 -10.41
N THR A 233 -1.78 -0.47 -9.32
CA THR A 233 -2.12 0.93 -9.12
C THR A 233 -1.61 1.41 -7.77
N SER A 234 -1.48 2.72 -7.58
CA SER A 234 -1.38 3.28 -6.23
C SER A 234 -2.66 3.04 -5.41
N HIS A 235 -2.61 3.40 -4.13
CA HIS A 235 -3.67 3.13 -3.16
C HIS A 235 -5.05 3.70 -3.55
N ASP A 236 -5.15 4.91 -4.13
CA ASP A 236 -6.46 5.53 -4.46
C ASP A 236 -7.17 4.83 -5.63
N PRO A 237 -8.35 4.20 -5.44
CA PRO A 237 -9.04 3.46 -6.50
C PRO A 237 -9.58 4.29 -7.65
N VAL A 238 -9.82 5.60 -7.44
CA VAL A 238 -10.49 6.47 -8.44
C VAL A 238 -9.55 7.50 -9.04
N ASN A 239 -8.49 7.89 -8.33
CA ASN A 239 -7.45 8.80 -8.82
C ASN A 239 -6.04 8.18 -8.74
N PHE A 240 -5.92 6.93 -9.17
CA PHE A 240 -4.64 6.21 -9.10
C PHE A 240 -3.60 6.69 -10.12
N ARG A 241 -2.35 6.40 -9.79
CA ARG A 241 -1.22 6.28 -10.71
C ARG A 241 -1.01 4.81 -11.08
N VAL A 242 -0.63 4.55 -12.32
CA VAL A 242 -0.27 3.20 -12.78
C VAL A 242 1.07 2.79 -12.17
N THR A 243 1.18 1.55 -11.73
CA THR A 243 2.41 0.95 -11.22
C THR A 243 2.78 -0.24 -12.10
N ASN A 244 3.75 -0.02 -12.97
CA ASN A 244 4.35 -1.02 -13.84
C ASN A 244 5.84 -0.67 -14.06
N ALA A 245 6.53 -1.46 -14.88
CA ALA A 245 7.96 -1.28 -15.10
C ALA A 245 8.30 0.11 -15.67
N ASP A 246 7.59 0.53 -16.72
CA ASP A 246 7.83 1.79 -17.41
C ASP A 246 7.61 3.00 -16.49
N GLN A 247 6.50 3.02 -15.75
CA GLN A 247 6.14 4.13 -14.86
C GLN A 247 7.05 4.24 -13.65
N LYS A 248 7.71 3.14 -13.27
CA LYS A 248 8.62 3.08 -12.12
C LYS A 248 10.09 3.09 -12.52
N GLY A 249 10.41 3.09 -13.81
CA GLY A 249 11.79 3.00 -14.30
C GLY A 249 12.48 1.70 -13.88
N TRP A 250 11.72 0.61 -13.76
CA TRP A 250 12.23 -0.68 -13.32
C TRP A 250 12.91 -1.40 -14.48
N GLU A 251 14.17 -1.76 -14.28
CA GLU A 251 14.84 -2.74 -15.12
C GLU A 251 14.36 -4.13 -14.73
N LEU A 252 13.65 -4.79 -15.64
CA LEU A 252 13.21 -6.18 -15.48
C LEU A 252 14.37 -7.12 -15.79
N GLU A 253 14.54 -8.16 -14.97
CA GLU A 253 15.51 -9.21 -15.26
C GLU A 253 14.92 -10.22 -16.25
N ASP A 254 15.75 -10.95 -17.00
CA ASP A 254 15.27 -11.89 -18.04
C ASP A 254 14.32 -12.98 -17.49
N TRP A 255 14.46 -13.34 -16.22
CA TRP A 255 13.62 -14.32 -15.53
C TRP A 255 12.37 -13.72 -14.88
N GLU A 256 12.27 -12.39 -14.82
CA GLU A 256 11.19 -11.70 -14.14
C GLU A 256 9.92 -11.71 -14.98
N ARG A 257 8.87 -12.35 -14.44
CA ARG A 257 7.54 -12.29 -15.03
C ARG A 257 6.89 -10.92 -14.81
N ALA A 258 6.20 -10.42 -15.83
CA ALA A 258 5.35 -9.22 -15.73
C ALA A 258 3.90 -9.55 -15.33
N GLU A 259 3.54 -10.84 -15.32
CA GLU A 259 2.18 -11.35 -15.08
C GLU A 259 2.13 -12.19 -13.77
N PRO A 260 0.96 -12.35 -13.15
CA PRO A 260 0.80 -13.25 -12.00
C PRO A 260 1.16 -14.69 -12.40
N ARG A 261 1.60 -15.51 -11.44
CA ARG A 261 1.93 -16.92 -11.69
C ARG A 261 0.73 -17.69 -12.26
N GLN A 262 -0.45 -17.37 -11.76
CA GLN A 262 -1.71 -17.86 -12.26
C GLN A 262 -2.64 -16.65 -12.47
N PRO A 263 -3.11 -16.42 -13.71
CA PRO A 263 -4.14 -15.42 -13.96
C PRO A 263 -5.34 -15.64 -13.03
N PRO A 264 -5.90 -14.56 -12.46
CA PRO A 264 -6.98 -14.69 -11.51
C PRO A 264 -8.28 -15.07 -12.23
N VAL A 265 -9.04 -15.99 -11.64
CA VAL A 265 -10.40 -16.33 -12.05
C VAL A 265 -11.35 -15.46 -11.23
N LEU A 266 -11.96 -14.47 -11.87
CA LEU A 266 -12.84 -13.53 -11.20
C LEU A 266 -14.31 -13.99 -11.23
N ASP A 267 -14.95 -13.98 -10.06
CA ASP A 267 -16.39 -14.02 -9.94
C ASP A 267 -17.04 -12.67 -10.31
N GLU A 268 -18.37 -12.60 -10.22
CA GLU A 268 -19.09 -11.37 -10.60
C GLU A 268 -18.81 -10.20 -9.66
N ARG A 269 -18.68 -10.45 -8.34
CA ARG A 269 -18.37 -9.40 -7.36
C ARG A 269 -16.96 -8.85 -7.58
N GLN A 270 -16.01 -9.72 -7.86
CA GLN A 270 -14.64 -9.38 -8.21
C GLN A 270 -14.58 -8.53 -9.47
N LYS A 271 -15.34 -8.88 -10.52
CA LYS A 271 -15.42 -8.07 -11.74
C LYS A 271 -16.03 -6.68 -11.49
N LYS A 272 -17.04 -6.58 -10.62
CA LYS A 272 -17.63 -5.29 -10.22
C LYS A 272 -16.62 -4.41 -9.47
N LEU A 273 -15.95 -4.97 -8.47
CA LEU A 273 -14.91 -4.27 -7.69
C LEU A 273 -13.71 -3.86 -8.55
N ALA A 274 -13.37 -4.65 -9.57
CA ALA A 274 -12.36 -4.33 -10.57
C ALA A 274 -12.83 -3.26 -11.58
N GLY A 275 -14.12 -2.90 -11.61
CA GLY A 275 -14.68 -2.01 -12.61
C GLY A 275 -14.73 -2.60 -14.02
N LEU A 276 -14.72 -3.93 -14.14
CA LEU A 276 -14.78 -4.64 -15.43
C LEU A 276 -16.22 -4.74 -15.95
N VAL A 277 -17.18 -4.87 -15.04
CA VAL A 277 -18.63 -4.93 -15.31
C VAL A 277 -19.36 -3.89 -14.44
N PRO A 278 -20.55 -3.41 -14.84
CA PRO A 278 -21.34 -2.48 -14.04
C PRO A 278 -21.90 -3.12 -12.76
N TYR A 279 -22.27 -2.29 -11.79
CA TYR A 279 -22.99 -2.70 -10.58
C TYR A 279 -24.44 -3.05 -10.87
#